data_AF-A0A1U9VF50-F1
#
_entry.id   AF-A0A1U9VF50-F1
#
_cell.length_a   1.000
_cell.length_b   1.000
_cell.length_c   1.000
_cell.angle_alpha   90.00
_cell.angle_beta   90.00
_cell.angle_gamma   90.00
#
_symmetry.space_group_name_H-M   'P 1'
#
loop_
_entity.id
_entity.type
_entity.pdbx_description
1 polymer ?
#
loop_
_entity_poly.entity_id
_entity_poly.type
_entity_poly.pdbx_seq_one_letter_code
_entity_poly.pdbx_strand_id
1 'polypeptide(L)'
;MGQESAVTPVVGVGEARSPLRAGGKEVRSPEPPPGAQLSPRERKVWDYICAVLREQGMPHLTGGIAITIICKTFVQYIQTELELQNYVAGNGGSILQKSQKSDYSQPHPLYYAARDIKQELLKWLPEACLSLPSAVMARAKLGEEGQQDDLFSDLLEHARADRSAARAPAAAGSMSTV
;
A
#
# COMPACT_ATOMS: atom_id res chain seq x y z
N MET A 1 17.78 -4.47 -61.59
CA MET A 1 17.26 -5.37 -60.55
C MET A 1 18.22 -5.32 -59.37
N GLY A 2 18.04 -4.30 -58.52
CA GLY A 2 18.79 -4.14 -57.29
C GLY A 2 18.17 -5.01 -56.20
N GLN A 3 19.00 -5.77 -55.51
CA GLN A 3 18.64 -6.41 -54.25
C GLN A 3 19.38 -5.65 -53.15
N GLU A 4 18.63 -4.81 -52.46
CA GLU A 4 19.06 -3.99 -51.35
C GLU A 4 18.95 -4.84 -50.08
N SER A 5 20.09 -5.35 -49.60
CA SER A 5 20.19 -6.02 -48.30
C SER A 5 20.09 -4.97 -47.20
N ALA A 6 18.91 -4.85 -46.60
CA ALA A 6 18.66 -4.02 -45.43
C ALA A 6 19.36 -4.61 -44.19
N VAL A 7 20.47 -4.01 -43.79
CA VAL A 7 21.09 -4.18 -42.47
C VAL A 7 20.32 -3.30 -41.49
N THR A 8 19.52 -3.92 -40.62
CA THR A 8 18.85 -3.22 -39.52
C THR A 8 19.82 -3.03 -38.36
N PRO A 9 19.98 -1.83 -37.77
CA PRO A 9 20.87 -1.64 -36.63
C PRO A 9 20.23 -2.18 -35.34
N VAL A 10 21.01 -2.98 -34.61
CA VAL A 10 20.75 -3.33 -33.20
C VAL A 10 20.88 -2.05 -32.36
N VAL A 11 19.76 -1.55 -31.87
CA VAL A 11 19.72 -0.47 -30.88
C VAL A 11 19.79 -1.11 -29.50
N GLY A 12 20.86 -0.76 -28.77
CA GLY A 12 21.22 -1.31 -27.47
C GLY A 12 20.13 -1.11 -26.42
N VAL A 13 19.90 -2.19 -25.66
CA VAL A 13 19.12 -2.18 -24.42
C VAL A 13 19.89 -1.33 -23.41
N GLY A 14 19.42 -0.10 -23.21
CA GLY A 14 19.84 0.75 -22.10
C GLY A 14 19.40 0.12 -20.79
N GLU A 15 20.35 -0.49 -20.09
CA GLU A 15 20.21 -1.01 -18.75
C GLU A 15 19.82 0.12 -17.78
N ALA A 16 18.54 0.21 -17.45
CA ALA A 16 18.06 1.02 -16.35
C ALA A 16 18.56 0.38 -15.05
N ARG A 17 19.73 0.83 -14.59
CA ARG A 17 20.28 0.51 -13.27
C ARG A 17 19.26 0.92 -12.20
N SER A 18 18.58 -0.09 -11.66
CA SER A 18 17.78 0.05 -10.45
C SER A 18 18.72 0.41 -9.29
N PRO A 19 18.41 1.42 -8.45
CA PRO A 19 19.24 1.71 -7.29
C PRO A 19 19.16 0.52 -6.33
N LEU A 20 20.33 -0.05 -6.00
CA LEU A 20 20.45 -1.08 -4.97
C LEU A 20 19.84 -0.55 -3.66
N ARG A 21 18.72 -1.16 -3.24
CA ARG A 21 18.22 -1.00 -1.87
C ARG A 21 19.15 -1.78 -0.93
N ALA A 22 19.85 -1.05 -0.07
CA ALA A 22 20.58 -1.61 1.06
C ALA A 22 19.64 -2.41 1.97
N GLY A 23 19.97 -3.68 2.24
CA GLY A 23 19.54 -4.45 3.42
C GLY A 23 18.05 -4.67 3.72
N GLY A 24 17.11 -4.25 2.86
CA GLY A 24 15.68 -4.35 3.13
C GLY A 24 15.14 -5.75 2.86
N LYS A 25 14.52 -6.38 3.87
CA LYS A 25 13.75 -7.62 3.70
C LYS A 25 12.82 -7.49 2.48
N GLU A 26 12.86 -8.46 1.58
CA GLU A 26 11.99 -8.51 0.41
C GLU A 26 10.53 -8.36 0.85
N VAL A 27 9.85 -7.32 0.35
CA VAL A 27 8.46 -7.06 0.70
C VAL A 27 7.59 -8.16 0.12
N ARG A 28 7.08 -9.03 0.99
CA ARG A 28 6.17 -10.12 0.61
C ARG A 28 4.72 -9.66 0.56
N SER A 29 4.01 -10.08 -0.48
CA SER A 29 2.57 -9.89 -0.61
C SER A 29 1.81 -11.05 0.05
N PRO A 30 0.63 -10.79 0.63
CA PRO A 30 -0.23 -11.86 1.12
C PRO A 30 -0.85 -12.64 -0.03
N GLU A 31 -1.18 -13.90 0.22
CA GLU A 31 -2.13 -14.62 -0.62
C GLU A 31 -3.56 -14.12 -0.33
N PRO A 32 -4.48 -14.20 -1.32
CA PRO A 32 -5.89 -13.90 -1.08
C PRO A 32 -6.41 -14.73 0.11
N PRO A 33 -7.09 -14.09 1.08
CA PRO A 33 -7.55 -14.78 2.28
C PRO A 33 -8.50 -15.94 1.91
N PRO A 34 -8.47 -17.04 2.67
CA PRO A 34 -9.32 -18.20 2.40
C PRO A 34 -10.80 -17.79 2.42
N GLY A 35 -11.59 -18.36 1.51
CA GLY A 35 -13.01 -18.05 1.39
C GLY A 35 -13.36 -16.74 0.65
N ALA A 36 -12.37 -15.90 0.29
CA ALA A 36 -12.63 -14.66 -0.46
C ALA A 36 -13.17 -14.89 -1.89
N GLN A 37 -12.87 -16.05 -2.48
CA GLN A 37 -13.36 -16.49 -3.80
C GLN A 37 -13.32 -15.35 -4.83
N LEU A 38 -12.12 -14.78 -5.05
CA LEU A 38 -11.94 -13.67 -5.98
C LEU A 38 -12.24 -14.11 -7.40
N SER A 39 -13.12 -13.38 -8.09
CA SER A 39 -13.36 -13.60 -9.52
C SER A 39 -12.09 -13.32 -10.33
N PRO A 40 -11.95 -13.80 -11.60
CA PRO A 40 -10.77 -13.51 -12.42
C PRO A 40 -10.50 -12.01 -12.58
N ARG A 41 -11.55 -11.18 -12.62
CA ARG A 41 -11.44 -9.72 -12.70
C ARG A 41 -10.94 -9.13 -11.38
N GLU A 42 -11.48 -9.58 -10.25
CA GLU A 42 -11.02 -9.16 -8.92
C GLU A 42 -9.56 -9.58 -8.67
N ARG A 43 -9.17 -10.77 -9.12
CA ARG A 43 -7.79 -11.27 -8.97
C ARG A 43 -6.78 -10.42 -9.74
N LYS A 44 -7.12 -9.93 -10.93
CA LYS A 44 -6.26 -8.97 -11.65
C LYS A 44 -6.05 -7.68 -10.87
N VAL A 45 -7.09 -7.19 -10.19
CA VAL A 45 -7.00 -5.98 -9.35
C VAL A 45 -6.14 -6.27 -8.12
N TRP A 46 -6.31 -7.44 -7.50
CA TRP A 46 -5.47 -7.90 -6.39
C TRP A 46 -3.99 -7.91 -6.77
N ASP A 47 -3.66 -8.58 -7.88
CA ASP A 47 -2.29 -8.72 -8.35
C ASP A 47 -1.66 -7.37 -8.66
N TYR A 48 -2.44 -6.45 -9.26
CA TYR A 48 -2.03 -5.07 -9.51
C TYR A 48 -1.71 -4.32 -8.22
N ILE A 49 -2.60 -4.35 -7.22
CA ILE A 49 -2.40 -3.66 -5.94
C ILE A 49 -1.14 -4.21 -5.23
N CYS A 50 -1.00 -5.53 -5.15
CA CYS A 50 0.15 -6.18 -4.54
C CYS A 50 1.46 -5.89 -5.29
N ALA A 51 1.45 -5.81 -6.62
CA ALA A 51 2.61 -5.40 -7.40
C ALA A 51 3.05 -3.97 -7.09
N VAL A 52 2.11 -3.01 -7.13
CA VAL A 52 2.39 -1.60 -6.83
C VAL A 52 2.92 -1.42 -5.40
N LEU A 53 2.32 -2.09 -4.42
CA LEU A 53 2.80 -2.02 -3.03
C LEU A 53 4.22 -2.56 -2.87
N ARG A 54 4.60 -3.62 -3.59
CA ARG A 54 5.98 -4.14 -3.60
C ARG A 54 6.96 -3.19 -4.27
N GLU A 55 6.61 -2.64 -5.43
CA GLU A 55 7.44 -1.65 -6.13
C GLU A 55 7.70 -0.41 -5.27
N GLN A 56 6.68 0.03 -4.53
CA GLN A 56 6.79 1.13 -3.58
C GLN A 56 7.49 0.74 -2.27
N GLY A 57 7.81 -0.54 -2.07
CA GLY A 57 8.46 -1.06 -0.87
C GLY A 57 7.62 -0.93 0.40
N MET A 58 6.29 -0.91 0.27
CA MET A 58 5.35 -0.77 1.38
C MET A 58 5.07 -2.14 2.01
N PRO A 59 5.32 -2.35 3.31
CA PRO A 59 4.96 -3.61 3.97
C PRO A 59 3.43 -3.76 4.02
N HIS A 60 2.90 -4.85 3.46
CA HIS A 60 1.45 -5.06 3.32
C HIS A 60 1.00 -6.50 3.54
N LEU A 61 1.85 -7.33 4.17
CA LEU A 61 1.56 -8.74 4.43
C LEU A 61 0.27 -8.92 5.27
N THR A 62 -0.01 -8.00 6.19
CA THR A 62 -1.22 -8.02 7.05
C THR A 62 -2.45 -7.40 6.37
N GLY A 63 -2.29 -6.77 5.21
CA GLY A 63 -3.33 -6.03 4.51
C GLY A 63 -4.31 -6.89 3.70
N GLY A 64 -4.18 -8.21 3.71
CA GLY A 64 -4.90 -9.09 2.78
C GLY A 64 -6.43 -8.95 2.82
N ILE A 65 -7.03 -8.74 4.00
CA ILE A 65 -8.48 -8.55 4.13
C ILE A 65 -8.91 -7.20 3.52
N ALA A 66 -8.20 -6.12 3.84
CA ALA A 66 -8.50 -4.79 3.32
C ALA A 66 -8.36 -4.74 1.80
N ILE A 67 -7.29 -5.34 1.25
CA ILE A 67 -7.09 -5.44 -0.19
C ILE A 67 -8.24 -6.23 -0.84
N THR A 68 -8.73 -7.30 -0.19
CA THR A 68 -9.86 -8.12 -0.70
C THR A 68 -11.13 -7.29 -0.83
N ILE A 69 -11.46 -6.54 0.22
CA ILE A 69 -12.63 -5.66 0.24
C ILE A 69 -12.52 -4.65 -0.91
N ILE A 70 -11.37 -4.00 -1.04
CA ILE A 70 -11.11 -3.02 -2.10
C ILE A 70 -11.24 -3.62 -3.49
N CYS A 71 -10.72 -4.82 -3.73
CA CYS A 71 -10.86 -5.50 -5.02
C CYS A 71 -12.33 -5.73 -5.38
N LYS A 72 -13.15 -6.24 -4.44
CA LYS A 72 -14.57 -6.50 -4.68
C LYS A 72 -15.36 -5.21 -4.89
N THR A 73 -15.18 -4.23 -4.00
CA THR A 73 -15.86 -2.93 -4.07
C THR A 73 -15.51 -2.18 -5.35
N PHE A 74 -14.24 -2.19 -5.78
CA PHE A 74 -13.82 -1.56 -7.03
C PHE A 74 -14.45 -2.22 -8.27
N VAL A 75 -14.46 -3.55 -8.35
CA VAL A 75 -15.07 -4.26 -9.48
C VAL A 75 -16.58 -4.00 -9.53
N GLN A 76 -17.25 -4.01 -8.37
CA GLN A 76 -18.67 -3.69 -8.26
C GLN A 76 -18.97 -2.24 -8.68
N TYR A 77 -18.13 -1.28 -8.28
CA TYR A 77 -18.25 0.11 -8.70
C TYR A 77 -18.19 0.26 -10.23
N ILE A 78 -17.17 -0.32 -10.87
CA ILE A 78 -17.03 -0.23 -12.33
C ILE A 78 -18.21 -0.88 -13.04
N GLN A 79 -18.71 -2.01 -12.53
CA GLN A 79 -19.89 -2.67 -13.11
C GLN A 79 -21.14 -1.78 -13.01
N THR A 80 -21.36 -1.19 -11.83
CA THR A 80 -22.52 -0.31 -11.58
C THR A 80 -22.45 0.96 -12.44
N GLU A 81 -21.26 1.54 -12.62
CA GLU A 81 -21.03 2.68 -13.52
C GLU A 81 -21.32 2.33 -14.97
N LEU A 82 -20.90 1.15 -15.45
CA LEU A 82 -21.20 0.70 -16.82
C LEU A 82 -22.71 0.53 -17.02
N GLU A 83 -23.42 -0.06 -16.05
CA GLU A 83 -24.88 -0.20 -16.11
C GLU A 83 -25.58 1.17 -16.11
N LEU A 84 -25.11 2.11 -15.30
CA LEU A 84 -25.61 3.48 -15.30
C LEU A 84 -25.38 4.17 -16.65
N GLN A 85 -24.19 4.04 -17.24
CA GLN A 85 -23.89 4.60 -18.56
C GLN A 85 -24.77 4.00 -19.65
N ASN A 86 -24.99 2.68 -19.63
CA ASN A 86 -25.89 2.01 -20.55
C ASN A 86 -27.33 2.51 -20.40
N TYR A 87 -27.79 2.72 -19.17
CA TYR A 87 -29.11 3.30 -18.90
C TYR A 87 -29.22 4.72 -19.46
N VAL A 88 -28.24 5.57 -19.18
CA VAL A 88 -28.20 6.97 -19.66
C VAL A 88 -28.21 7.01 -21.19
N ALA A 89 -27.45 6.14 -21.85
CA ALA A 89 -27.44 6.03 -23.31
C ALA A 89 -28.81 5.60 -23.86
N GLY A 90 -29.49 4.67 -23.20
CA GLY A 90 -30.85 4.21 -23.58
C GLY A 90 -31.96 5.22 -23.27
N ASN A 91 -31.75 6.14 -22.31
CA ASN A 91 -32.74 7.12 -21.85
C ASN A 91 -32.48 8.53 -22.40
N GLY A 92 -31.88 8.63 -23.60
CA GLY A 92 -31.64 9.91 -24.29
C GLY A 92 -30.68 10.85 -23.57
N GLY A 93 -29.74 10.30 -22.80
CA GLY A 93 -28.75 11.07 -22.03
C GLY A 93 -29.23 11.53 -20.65
N SER A 94 -30.46 11.18 -20.25
CA SER A 94 -31.00 11.58 -18.94
C SER A 94 -30.79 10.49 -17.89
N ILE A 95 -30.30 10.90 -16.71
CA ILE A 95 -30.22 10.06 -15.51
C ILE A 95 -31.59 9.98 -14.80
N LEU A 96 -32.52 10.87 -15.16
CA LEU A 96 -33.83 10.98 -14.52
C LEU A 96 -34.81 9.96 -15.09
N GLN A 97 -35.42 9.21 -14.19
CA GLN A 97 -36.57 8.37 -14.45
C GLN A 97 -37.84 9.16 -14.11
N LYS A 98 -38.74 9.30 -15.10
CA LYS A 98 -40.08 9.83 -14.86
C LYS A 98 -40.96 8.70 -14.32
N SER A 99 -41.59 8.93 -13.17
CA SER A 99 -42.57 7.99 -12.65
C SER A 99 -43.83 8.05 -13.50
N GLN A 100 -44.38 6.90 -13.92
CA GLN A 100 -45.64 6.86 -14.67
C GLN A 100 -46.84 7.33 -13.84
N LYS A 101 -46.72 7.35 -12.50
CA LYS A 101 -47.81 7.65 -11.56
C LYS A 101 -47.69 9.00 -10.88
N SER A 102 -46.61 9.74 -11.13
CA SER A 102 -46.32 10.97 -10.41
C SER A 102 -45.52 11.94 -11.28
N ASP A 103 -45.83 13.23 -11.18
CA ASP A 103 -45.14 14.29 -11.93
C ASP A 103 -43.70 14.55 -11.45
N TYR A 104 -43.22 13.84 -10.43
CA TYR A 104 -41.85 13.94 -9.95
C TYR A 104 -40.91 13.06 -10.76
N SER A 105 -39.82 13.67 -11.25
CA SER A 105 -38.67 12.96 -11.80
C SER A 105 -37.67 12.65 -10.68
N GLN A 106 -37.20 11.40 -10.61
CA GLN A 106 -36.17 10.98 -9.65
C GLN A 106 -34.97 10.40 -10.41
N PRO A 107 -33.73 10.56 -9.92
CA PRO A 107 -32.57 9.87 -10.48
C PRO A 107 -32.76 8.34 -10.42
N HIS A 108 -32.26 7.64 -11.43
CA HIS A 108 -32.29 6.18 -11.45
C HIS A 108 -31.57 5.59 -10.21
N PRO A 109 -32.05 4.52 -9.58
CA PRO A 109 -31.42 3.93 -8.39
C PRO A 109 -29.93 3.58 -8.55
N LEU A 110 -29.50 3.19 -9.75
CA LEU A 110 -28.08 2.94 -10.06
C LEU A 110 -27.17 4.15 -9.78
N TYR A 111 -27.69 5.37 -9.92
CA TYR A 111 -26.95 6.58 -9.59
C TYR A 111 -26.58 6.63 -8.10
N TYR A 112 -27.53 6.30 -7.22
CA TYR A 112 -27.29 6.26 -5.78
C TYR A 112 -26.37 5.10 -5.41
N ALA A 113 -26.58 3.92 -5.98
CA ALA A 113 -25.71 2.77 -5.76
C ALA A 113 -24.25 3.06 -6.13
N ALA A 114 -24.01 3.62 -7.33
CA ALA A 114 -22.65 3.96 -7.76
C ALA A 114 -22.01 5.02 -6.88
N ARG A 115 -22.78 6.04 -6.46
CA ARG A 115 -22.33 7.07 -5.53
C ARG A 115 -21.92 6.48 -4.19
N ASP A 116 -22.73 5.61 -3.60
CA ASP A 116 -22.49 5.07 -2.27
C ASP A 116 -21.29 4.13 -2.26
N ILE A 117 -21.17 3.25 -3.27
CA ILE A 117 -20.00 2.37 -3.44
C ILE A 117 -18.73 3.21 -3.63
N LYS A 118 -18.80 4.31 -4.39
CA LYS A 118 -17.66 5.24 -4.54
C LYS A 118 -17.27 5.87 -3.20
N GLN A 119 -18.24 6.29 -2.40
CA GLN A 119 -17.98 6.87 -1.08
C GLN A 119 -17.32 5.85 -0.14
N GLU A 120 -17.79 4.60 -0.15
CA GLU A 120 -17.15 3.51 0.60
C GLU A 120 -15.71 3.28 0.13
N LEU A 121 -15.48 3.21 -1.19
CA LEU A 121 -14.14 3.02 -1.73
C LEU A 121 -13.19 4.15 -1.30
N LEU A 122 -13.64 5.40 -1.34
CA LEU A 122 -12.86 6.56 -0.89
C LEU A 122 -12.55 6.54 0.61
N LYS A 123 -13.35 5.84 1.42
CA LYS A 123 -13.05 5.61 2.84
C LYS A 123 -12.01 4.51 3.04
N TRP A 124 -12.13 3.40 2.30
CA TRP A 124 -11.22 2.25 2.41
C TRP A 124 -9.82 2.51 1.84
N LEU A 125 -9.70 3.30 0.76
CA LEU A 125 -8.41 3.57 0.11
C LEU A 125 -7.37 4.22 1.05
N PRO A 126 -7.71 5.28 1.81
CA PRO A 126 -6.80 5.84 2.80
C PRO A 126 -6.45 4.87 3.94
N GLU A 127 -7.41 4.09 4.43
CA GLU A 127 -7.22 3.13 5.52
C GLU A 127 -6.24 2.02 5.11
N ALA A 128 -6.29 1.57 3.85
CA ALA A 128 -5.39 0.56 3.31
C ALA A 128 -4.06 1.12 2.77
N CYS A 129 -3.75 2.40 2.98
CA CYS A 129 -2.56 3.07 2.45
C CYS A 129 -2.43 3.06 0.91
N LEU A 130 -3.57 2.95 0.20
CA LEU A 130 -3.64 2.94 -1.26
C LEU A 130 -3.89 4.33 -1.86
N SER A 131 -3.94 5.37 -1.03
CA SER A 131 -3.96 6.77 -1.46
C SER A 131 -2.57 7.39 -1.31
N LEU A 132 -2.22 8.34 -2.17
CA LEU A 132 -0.95 9.06 -2.09
C LEU A 132 -0.71 9.70 -0.70
N PRO A 133 -1.69 10.41 -0.09
CA PRO A 133 -1.50 10.97 1.24
C PRO A 133 -1.26 9.89 2.31
N SER A 134 -2.00 8.78 2.26
CA SER A 134 -1.82 7.70 3.22
C SER A 134 -0.49 6.98 3.05
N ALA A 135 -0.02 6.79 1.81
CA ALA A 135 1.27 6.18 1.54
C ALA A 135 2.43 7.06 2.06
N VAL A 136 2.35 8.38 1.88
CA VAL A 136 3.34 9.33 2.43
C VAL A 136 3.30 9.32 3.97
N MET A 137 2.12 9.36 4.59
CA MET A 137 2.00 9.29 6.04
C MET A 137 2.49 7.95 6.61
N ALA A 138 2.16 6.84 5.97
CA ALA A 138 2.64 5.52 6.36
C ALA A 138 4.17 5.44 6.25
N ARG A 139 4.75 5.97 5.17
CA ARG A 139 6.22 6.09 5.04
C ARG A 139 6.85 6.99 6.09
N ALA A 140 6.21 8.10 6.44
CA ALA A 140 6.69 8.99 7.49
C ALA A 140 6.65 8.30 8.87
N LYS A 141 5.62 7.50 9.15
CA LYS A 141 5.52 6.69 10.38
C LYS A 141 6.49 5.51 10.41
N LEU A 142 6.77 4.92 9.25
CA LEU A 142 7.78 3.88 9.06
C LEU A 142 9.20 4.47 9.00
N GLY A 143 9.33 5.80 8.88
CA GLY A 143 10.57 6.54 8.86
C GLY A 143 11.13 6.68 10.28
N GLU A 144 12.41 6.29 10.41
CA GLU A 144 13.18 6.19 11.65
C GLU A 144 12.75 5.10 12.65
N GLU A 145 12.09 4.03 12.18
CA GLU A 145 12.10 2.75 12.89
C GLU A 145 13.48 2.08 12.78
N GLY A 146 14.42 2.56 13.58
CA GLY A 146 15.76 1.99 13.72
C GLY A 146 16.63 2.72 14.73
N GLN A 147 16.35 4.01 14.95
CA GLN A 147 16.89 4.75 16.08
C GLN A 147 15.76 4.94 17.08
N GLN A 148 15.42 3.84 17.77
CA GLN A 148 14.81 4.01 19.08
C GLN A 148 15.87 4.76 19.87
N ASP A 149 15.66 6.06 20.13
CA ASP A 149 16.45 6.77 21.13
C ASP A 149 16.38 5.89 22.37
N ASP A 150 17.49 5.25 22.71
CA ASP A 150 17.58 4.44 23.89
C ASP A 150 17.46 5.41 25.08
N LEU A 151 16.23 5.72 25.48
CA LEU A 151 15.89 6.57 26.63
C LEU A 151 16.47 6.01 27.95
N PHE A 152 16.99 4.79 27.90
CA PHE A 152 17.67 4.11 28.99
C PHE A 152 19.16 3.92 28.75
N SER A 153 19.73 4.35 27.62
CA SER A 153 21.18 4.23 27.36
C SER A 153 21.96 5.04 28.38
N ASP A 154 21.57 6.28 28.64
CA ASP A 154 22.20 7.12 29.68
C ASP A 154 22.08 6.49 31.07
N LEU A 155 20.93 5.88 31.39
CA LEU A 155 20.72 5.18 32.66
C LEU A 155 21.55 3.90 32.77
N LEU A 156 21.70 3.17 31.66
CA LEU A 156 22.47 1.93 31.58
C LEU A 156 23.98 2.22 31.63
N GLU A 157 24.42 3.32 31.03
CA GLU A 157 25.79 3.83 31.12
C GLU A 157 26.12 4.28 32.55
N HIS A 158 25.22 5.02 33.21
CA HIS A 158 25.37 5.37 34.64
C HIS A 158 25.48 4.13 35.53
N ALA A 159 24.58 3.15 35.37
CA ALA A 159 24.61 1.92 36.17
C ALA A 159 25.86 1.07 35.91
N ARG A 160 26.43 1.13 34.70
CA ARG A 160 27.70 0.45 34.34
C ARG A 160 28.90 1.19 34.92
N ALA A 161 28.88 2.52 34.94
CA ALA A 161 29.91 3.36 35.55
C ALA A 161 29.98 3.13 37.07
N ASP A 162 28.83 3.09 37.76
CA ASP A 162 28.79 2.84 39.21
C ASP A 162 29.28 1.42 39.57
N ARG A 163 28.94 0.42 38.75
CA ARG A 163 29.42 -0.95 38.95
C ARG A 163 30.91 -1.13 38.66
N SER A 164 31.47 -0.34 37.75
CA SER A 164 32.91 -0.38 37.44
C SER A 164 33.71 0.35 38.52
N ALA A 165 33.20 1.47 39.04
CA ALA A 165 33.78 2.21 40.16
C ALA A 165 33.78 1.38 41.46
N ALA A 166 32.70 0.62 41.74
CA ALA A 166 32.64 -0.30 42.87
C ALA A 166 33.55 -1.55 42.72
N ARG A 167 34.09 -1.80 41.52
CA ARG A 167 34.90 -2.99 41.20
C ARG A 167 36.39 -2.67 41.02
N ALA A 168 36.82 -1.40 41.06
CA ALA A 168 38.23 -1.02 41.12
C ALA A 168 38.75 -1.15 42.58
N PRO A 169 40.00 -1.62 42.79
CA PRO A 169 40.27 -2.68 43.76
C PRO A 169 40.54 -2.18 45.19
N ALA A 170 39.99 -2.89 46.18
CA ALA A 170 40.59 -3.05 47.50
C ALA A 170 41.88 -3.88 47.39
N ALA A 171 42.94 -3.27 46.84
CA ALA A 171 44.29 -3.81 46.84
C ALA A 171 45.27 -2.70 47.25
N ALA A 172 45.17 -2.28 48.51
CA ALA A 172 46.18 -1.47 49.18
C ALA A 172 46.28 -1.93 50.65
N GLY A 173 46.89 -3.10 50.85
CA GLY A 173 47.32 -3.58 52.16
C GLY A 173 48.81 -3.29 52.33
N SER A 174 49.10 -2.34 53.21
CA SER A 174 50.42 -1.82 53.61
C SER A 174 51.39 -2.89 54.15
N MET A 175 52.68 -2.76 53.85
CA MET A 175 53.76 -2.99 54.84
C MET A 175 54.96 -2.08 54.57
N SER A 176 55.00 -1.00 55.36
CA SER A 176 56.19 -0.26 55.74
C SER A 176 56.83 -0.97 56.93
N THR A 177 58.15 -1.23 56.90
CA THR A 177 59.06 -1.02 58.05
C THR A 177 60.51 -1.27 57.63
N VAL A 178 61.32 -0.23 57.86
CA VAL A 178 62.71 -0.15 58.37
C VAL A 178 63.73 -1.18 57.87
#